data_AF-A0A521A2N4-F1
#
_entry.id   AF-A0A521A2N4-F1
#
_cell.length_a   1.000
_cell.length_b   1.000
_cell.length_c   1.000
_cell.angle_alpha   90.00
_cell.angle_beta   90.00
_cell.angle_gamma   90.00
#
_symmetry.space_group_name_H-M   'P 1'
#
loop_
_entity.id
_entity.type
_entity.pdbx_description
1 polymer ?
#
loop_
_entity_poly.entity_id
_entity_poly.type
_entity_poly.pdbx_seq_one_letter_code
_entity_poly.pdbx_strand_id
1 'polypeptide(L)'
;EYNSDYTRIMNKVSLSEVEIAKWKKVADNMYFPYSEDHNVFLQQDGFLDKELITVADLDKSQRPINQKWSWDRILRSPYIKQADTLQGFYFFEDHFSMEDLERHFDFYEPFTVHESSLSPCVHSVQAAKLGRMDQAYEFYLRTSRLDLDDYNHEVHEGLHITSMAGTWMSIVEGFGGMRIKKGALAFEPRIPKQWSAYSFKVNFRHQILKVTVDHKEVKFQLASEKELQIFVNDDSVILHPDKLVSV
;
A
#
# COMPACT_ATOMS: atom_id res chain seq x y z
N GLU A 1 9.41 -30.83 -3.73
CA GLU A 1 10.77 -30.32 -4.04
C GLU A 1 11.67 -30.22 -2.80
N TYR A 2 11.15 -29.99 -1.58
CA TYR A 2 11.98 -29.73 -0.39
C TYR A 2 11.72 -30.68 0.80
N ASN A 3 11.65 -32.00 0.56
CA ASN A 3 11.27 -32.98 1.59
C ASN A 3 12.28 -33.08 2.75
N SER A 4 13.58 -32.92 2.48
CA SER A 4 14.63 -32.95 3.51
C SER A 4 14.52 -31.75 4.46
N ASP A 5 14.31 -30.56 3.90
CA ASP A 5 14.13 -29.33 4.69
C ASP A 5 12.82 -29.32 5.46
N TYR A 6 11.73 -29.81 4.86
CA TYR A 6 10.47 -30.00 5.55
C TYR A 6 10.66 -30.85 6.81
N THR A 7 11.25 -32.05 6.67
CA THR A 7 11.52 -32.94 7.82
C THR A 7 12.42 -32.28 8.85
N ARG A 8 13.51 -31.62 8.42
CA ARG A 8 14.44 -30.91 9.31
C ARG A 8 13.74 -29.82 10.13
N ILE A 9 12.88 -29.03 9.49
CA ILE A 9 12.15 -27.94 10.16
C ILE A 9 11.11 -28.53 11.10
N MET A 10 10.24 -29.43 10.62
CA MET A 10 9.19 -30.06 11.42
C MET A 10 9.74 -30.71 12.69
N ASN A 11 10.88 -31.40 12.59
CA ASN A 11 11.57 -31.98 13.75
C ASN A 11 12.10 -30.91 14.71
N LYS A 12 12.70 -29.83 14.18
CA LYS A 12 13.24 -28.73 15.00
C LYS A 12 12.14 -27.99 15.78
N VAL A 13 11.01 -27.71 15.12
CA VAL A 13 9.90 -26.96 15.74
C VAL A 13 8.89 -27.85 16.44
N SER A 14 9.01 -29.18 16.30
CA SER A 14 8.11 -30.17 16.89
C SER A 14 6.64 -29.97 16.50
N LEU A 15 6.38 -29.51 15.27
CA LEU A 15 5.03 -29.33 14.76
C LEU A 15 4.38 -30.67 14.42
N SER A 16 3.11 -30.82 14.78
CA SER A 16 2.32 -32.01 14.45
C SER A 16 1.32 -31.71 13.34
N GLU A 17 0.96 -32.74 12.56
CA GLU A 17 -0.10 -32.63 11.55
C GLU A 17 -1.45 -32.23 12.18
N VAL A 18 -1.71 -32.67 13.42
CA VAL A 18 -2.92 -32.32 14.17
C VAL A 18 -2.98 -30.81 14.47
N GLU A 19 -1.86 -30.20 14.81
CA GLU A 19 -1.77 -28.76 15.05
C GLU A 19 -1.99 -27.97 13.76
N ILE A 20 -1.35 -28.38 12.66
CA ILE A 20 -1.53 -27.74 11.34
C ILE A 20 -3.01 -27.83 10.91
N ALA A 21 -3.66 -28.98 11.12
CA ALA A 21 -5.10 -29.13 10.85
C ALA A 21 -5.97 -28.20 11.70
N LYS A 22 -5.60 -27.96 12.97
CA LYS A 22 -6.29 -26.99 13.84
C LYS A 22 -6.10 -25.56 13.33
N TRP A 23 -4.90 -25.17 12.90
CA TRP A 23 -4.66 -23.84 12.33
C TRP A 23 -5.52 -23.62 11.08
N LYS A 24 -5.59 -24.61 10.19
CA LYS A 24 -6.48 -24.55 9.02
C LYS A 24 -7.93 -24.36 9.44
N LYS A 25 -8.41 -25.11 10.43
CA LYS A 25 -9.77 -24.95 10.95
C LYS A 25 -10.02 -23.54 11.48
N VAL A 26 -9.07 -22.93 12.18
CA VAL A 26 -9.19 -21.53 12.64
C VAL A 26 -9.23 -20.57 11.45
N ALA A 27 -8.33 -20.71 10.48
CA ALA A 27 -8.29 -19.85 9.30
C ALA A 27 -9.58 -19.94 8.47
N ASP A 28 -10.11 -21.15 8.26
CA ASP A 28 -11.35 -21.39 7.51
C ASP A 28 -12.60 -20.84 8.22
N ASN A 29 -12.54 -20.60 9.53
CA ASN A 29 -13.67 -20.12 10.35
C ASN A 29 -13.38 -18.75 10.98
N MET A 30 -12.41 -18.00 10.44
CA MET A 30 -12.09 -16.66 10.94
C MET A 30 -13.27 -15.73 10.67
N TYR A 31 -13.72 -15.01 11.69
CA TYR A 31 -14.75 -13.99 11.56
C TYR A 31 -14.09 -12.67 11.10
N PHE A 32 -14.65 -12.10 10.04
CA PHE A 32 -14.30 -10.76 9.57
C PHE A 32 -15.54 -9.88 9.70
N PRO A 33 -15.54 -8.87 10.59
CA PRO A 33 -16.73 -8.06 10.80
C PRO A 33 -17.05 -7.27 9.53
N TYR A 34 -18.30 -7.29 9.13
CA TYR A 34 -18.77 -6.70 7.87
C TYR A 34 -20.07 -5.93 8.11
N SER A 35 -20.16 -4.74 7.53
CA SER A 35 -21.39 -3.94 7.52
C SER A 35 -22.07 -4.10 6.18
N GLU A 36 -23.25 -4.71 6.16
CA GLU A 36 -24.11 -4.81 4.97
C GLU A 36 -24.61 -3.42 4.53
N ASP A 37 -24.91 -2.53 5.48
CA ASP A 37 -25.43 -1.18 5.19
C ASP A 37 -24.40 -0.29 4.48
N HIS A 38 -23.12 -0.42 4.85
CA HIS A 38 -22.02 0.33 4.24
C HIS A 38 -21.26 -0.47 3.18
N ASN A 39 -21.52 -1.77 3.08
CA ASN A 39 -20.85 -2.72 2.18
C ASN A 39 -19.31 -2.72 2.34
N VAL A 40 -18.85 -2.69 3.60
CA VAL A 40 -17.43 -2.66 3.99
C VAL A 40 -17.11 -3.59 5.17
N PHE A 41 -15.89 -4.13 5.20
CA PHE A 41 -15.30 -4.73 6.39
C PHE A 41 -15.09 -3.65 7.45
N LEU A 42 -15.53 -3.93 8.68
CA LEU A 42 -15.33 -3.06 9.81
C LEU A 42 -13.91 -3.24 10.36
N GLN A 43 -13.27 -2.14 10.74
CA GLN A 43 -11.94 -2.18 11.37
C GLN A 43 -11.99 -2.96 12.70
N GLN A 44 -13.10 -2.85 13.43
CA GLN A 44 -13.39 -3.62 14.63
C GLN A 44 -14.90 -3.71 14.88
N ASP A 45 -15.33 -4.66 15.70
CA ASP A 45 -16.70 -4.67 16.23
C ASP A 45 -16.99 -3.36 16.98
N GLY A 46 -18.19 -2.81 16.77
CA GLY A 46 -18.59 -1.52 17.32
C GLY A 46 -17.90 -0.31 16.65
N PHE A 47 -17.36 -0.45 15.43
CA PHE A 47 -16.87 0.71 14.69
C PHE A 47 -17.96 1.75 14.48
N LEU A 48 -19.14 1.30 14.07
CA LEU A 48 -20.30 2.12 13.73
C LEU A 48 -21.05 2.68 14.94
N ASP A 49 -20.73 2.24 16.16
CA ASP A 49 -21.34 2.77 17.40
C ASP A 49 -20.79 4.16 17.76
N LYS A 50 -19.74 4.61 17.07
CA LYS A 50 -19.07 5.88 17.30
C LYS A 50 -19.79 7.01 16.57
N GLU A 51 -19.61 8.23 17.05
CA GLU A 51 -20.09 9.42 16.35
C GLU A 51 -19.22 9.65 15.10
N LEU A 52 -19.75 9.31 13.92
CA LEU A 52 -19.04 9.34 12.64
C LEU A 52 -18.93 10.77 12.09
N ILE A 53 -18.02 11.57 12.66
CA ILE A 53 -17.62 12.89 12.14
C ILE A 53 -16.34 12.72 11.33
N THR A 54 -16.32 13.25 10.09
CA THR A 54 -15.13 13.16 9.24
C THR A 54 -14.03 14.09 9.74
N VAL A 55 -12.78 13.82 9.35
CA VAL A 55 -11.62 14.67 9.64
C VAL A 55 -11.78 16.05 9.00
N ALA A 56 -12.51 16.17 7.89
CA ALA A 56 -12.79 17.45 7.23
C ALA A 56 -13.72 18.35 8.07
N ASP A 57 -14.64 17.74 8.81
CA ASP A 57 -15.59 18.42 9.69
C ASP A 57 -15.04 18.62 11.12
N LEU A 58 -13.91 18.00 11.46
CA LEU A 58 -13.21 18.24 12.71
C LEU A 58 -12.51 19.60 12.70
N ASP A 59 -12.74 20.41 13.75
CA ASP A 59 -12.05 21.68 13.92
C ASP A 59 -10.52 21.50 13.89
N LYS A 60 -9.84 22.22 12.99
CA LYS A 60 -8.38 22.23 12.85
C LYS A 60 -7.66 22.59 14.15
N SER A 61 -8.29 23.40 15.01
CA SER A 61 -7.75 23.75 16.33
C SER A 61 -7.56 22.52 17.23
N GLN A 62 -8.22 21.40 16.93
CA GLN A 62 -8.16 20.14 17.68
C GLN A 62 -7.12 19.15 17.12
N ARG A 63 -6.43 19.49 16.03
CA ARG A 63 -5.40 18.63 15.42
C ARG A 63 -3.97 19.12 15.72
N PRO A 64 -2.99 18.23 15.93
CA PRO A 64 -3.13 16.78 15.89
C PRO A 64 -3.81 16.25 17.17
N ILE A 65 -4.68 15.26 17.02
CA ILE A 65 -5.57 14.79 18.09
C ILE A 65 -4.79 14.09 19.20
N ASN A 66 -3.69 13.40 18.88
CA ASN A 66 -2.80 12.78 19.86
C ASN A 66 -2.17 13.77 20.86
N GLN A 67 -2.04 15.04 20.50
CA GLN A 67 -1.47 16.09 21.37
C GLN A 67 -2.55 16.91 22.09
N LYS A 68 -3.80 16.89 21.61
CA LYS A 68 -4.86 17.80 22.05
C LYS A 68 -6.04 17.11 22.73
N TRP A 69 -6.22 15.81 22.53
CA TRP A 69 -7.30 15.03 23.12
C TRP A 69 -6.77 14.10 24.20
N SER A 70 -7.63 13.76 25.17
CA SER A 70 -7.35 12.67 26.09
C SER A 70 -7.46 11.32 25.36
N TRP A 71 -6.67 10.35 25.80
CA TRP A 71 -6.68 9.00 25.20
C TRP A 71 -8.06 8.34 25.23
N ASP A 72 -8.84 8.54 26.30
CA ASP A 72 -10.20 7.99 26.40
C ASP A 72 -11.15 8.57 25.35
N ARG A 73 -10.94 9.82 24.92
CA ARG A 73 -11.72 10.45 23.85
C ARG A 73 -11.30 9.89 22.50
N ILE A 74 -10.00 9.77 22.25
CA ILE A 74 -9.46 9.20 21.00
C ILE A 74 -10.00 7.78 20.78
N LEU A 75 -9.92 6.92 21.80
CA LEU A 75 -10.36 5.52 21.70
C LEU A 75 -11.87 5.35 21.43
N ARG A 76 -12.69 6.37 21.73
CA ARG A 76 -14.14 6.40 21.48
C ARG A 76 -14.53 7.18 20.22
N SER A 77 -13.55 7.71 19.50
CA SER A 77 -13.75 8.49 18.28
C SER A 77 -13.60 7.63 17.01
N PRO A 78 -14.16 8.05 15.86
CA PRO A 78 -14.00 7.30 14.62
C PRO A 78 -12.60 7.47 14.00
N TYR A 79 -11.74 8.32 14.59
CA TYR A 79 -10.49 8.71 13.96
C TYR A 79 -9.45 7.59 13.97
N ILE A 80 -8.89 7.36 12.79
CA ILE A 80 -7.92 6.30 12.54
C ILE A 80 -6.56 6.94 12.36
N LYS A 81 -5.57 6.51 13.15
CA LYS A 81 -4.22 7.07 13.11
C LYS A 81 -3.56 6.88 11.73
N GLN A 82 -3.77 5.72 11.12
CA GLN A 82 -3.11 5.28 9.89
C GLN A 82 -3.94 4.24 9.14
N ALA A 83 -3.49 3.80 7.96
CA ALA A 83 -4.15 2.70 7.27
C ALA A 83 -4.25 1.46 8.18
N ASP A 84 -5.46 0.92 8.31
CA ASP A 84 -5.77 -0.29 9.09
C ASP A 84 -6.49 -1.31 8.19
N THR A 85 -7.82 -1.18 8.00
CA THR A 85 -8.54 -1.98 6.99
C THR A 85 -7.92 -1.80 5.61
N LEU A 86 -7.61 -0.55 5.24
CA LEU A 86 -6.91 -0.24 3.99
C LEU A 86 -5.51 -0.85 3.91
N GLN A 87 -4.82 -1.09 5.02
CA GLN A 87 -3.53 -1.80 5.00
C GLN A 87 -3.72 -3.25 4.53
N GLY A 88 -4.83 -3.89 4.91
CA GLY A 88 -5.22 -5.22 4.42
C GLY A 88 -5.42 -5.23 2.90
N PHE A 89 -6.11 -4.22 2.37
CA PHE A 89 -6.30 -4.03 0.92
C PHE A 89 -4.97 -3.84 0.18
N TYR A 90 -4.01 -3.16 0.78
CA TYR A 90 -2.68 -3.00 0.18
C TYR A 90 -1.90 -4.34 0.15
N PHE A 91 -1.90 -5.11 1.24
CA PHE A 91 -1.14 -6.37 1.29
C PHE A 91 -1.76 -7.49 0.45
N PHE A 92 -3.09 -7.53 0.37
CA PHE A 92 -3.84 -8.58 -0.31
C PHE A 92 -4.66 -8.01 -1.46
N GLU A 93 -4.10 -7.05 -2.22
CA GLU A 93 -4.78 -6.35 -3.31
C GLU A 93 -5.50 -7.31 -4.27
N ASP A 94 -4.84 -8.42 -4.63
CA ASP A 94 -5.35 -9.44 -5.55
C ASP A 94 -6.57 -10.22 -5.02
N HIS A 95 -6.93 -10.07 -3.74
CA HIS A 95 -8.09 -10.73 -3.12
C HIS A 95 -9.36 -9.87 -3.17
N PHE A 96 -9.25 -8.60 -3.56
CA PHE A 96 -10.36 -7.66 -3.57
C PHE A 96 -10.63 -7.13 -4.98
N SER A 97 -11.88 -6.82 -5.26
CA SER A 97 -12.22 -6.11 -6.50
C SER A 97 -11.81 -4.64 -6.44
N MET A 98 -11.74 -3.97 -7.59
CA MET A 98 -11.51 -2.52 -7.62
C MET A 98 -12.67 -1.78 -6.94
N GLU A 99 -13.91 -2.27 -7.10
CA GLU A 99 -15.07 -1.69 -6.45
C GLU A 99 -15.04 -1.87 -4.92
N ASP A 100 -14.51 -3.01 -4.43
CA ASP A 100 -14.29 -3.19 -2.98
C ASP A 100 -13.27 -2.17 -2.46
N LEU A 101 -12.12 -2.04 -3.14
CA LEU A 101 -11.11 -1.06 -2.77
C LEU A 101 -11.70 0.35 -2.72
N GLU A 102 -12.45 0.74 -3.76
CA GLU A 102 -13.06 2.07 -3.83
C GLU A 102 -14.00 2.34 -2.65
N ARG A 103 -14.94 1.42 -2.37
CA ARG A 103 -15.87 1.57 -1.24
C ARG A 103 -15.16 1.67 0.10
N HIS A 104 -14.15 0.85 0.34
CA HIS A 104 -13.41 0.88 1.61
C HIS A 104 -12.57 2.15 1.72
N PHE A 105 -11.97 2.59 0.63
CA PHE A 105 -11.19 3.82 0.59
C PHE A 105 -12.09 5.03 0.87
N ASP A 106 -13.24 5.12 0.21
CA ASP A 106 -14.23 6.17 0.42
C ASP A 106 -14.81 6.19 1.84
N PHE A 107 -14.93 5.03 2.46
CA PHE A 107 -15.41 4.93 3.84
C PHE A 107 -14.34 5.35 4.86
N TYR A 108 -13.10 4.84 4.73
CA TYR A 108 -12.08 4.97 5.77
C TYR A 108 -11.15 6.18 5.65
N GLU A 109 -10.86 6.64 4.42
CA GLU A 109 -9.97 7.79 4.24
C GLU A 109 -10.50 9.05 4.95
N PRO A 110 -11.81 9.38 4.88
CA PRO A 110 -12.35 10.56 5.57
C PRO A 110 -12.23 10.53 7.09
N PHE A 111 -12.04 9.36 7.70
CA PHE A 111 -11.82 9.20 9.14
C PHE A 111 -10.34 9.08 9.52
N THR A 112 -9.42 9.05 8.55
CA THR A 112 -7.98 8.85 8.80
C THR A 112 -7.28 10.18 9.04
N VAL A 113 -6.69 10.37 10.23
CA VAL A 113 -6.01 11.63 10.60
C VAL A 113 -4.58 11.74 10.06
N HIS A 114 -4.02 10.62 9.58
CA HIS A 114 -2.65 10.51 9.08
C HIS A 114 -1.56 10.94 10.08
N GLU A 115 -1.79 10.76 11.38
CA GLU A 115 -0.84 11.08 12.46
C GLU A 115 0.22 9.97 12.65
N SER A 116 0.53 9.27 11.57
CA SER A 116 1.61 8.30 11.47
C SER A 116 2.26 8.49 10.12
N SER A 117 3.59 8.50 10.11
CA SER A 117 4.39 8.61 8.89
C SER A 117 4.16 7.47 7.89
N LEU A 118 3.61 6.33 8.34
CA LEU A 118 3.23 5.19 7.50
C LEU A 118 1.94 5.43 6.70
N SER A 119 1.09 6.36 7.12
CA SER A 119 -0.26 6.45 6.59
C SER A 119 -0.32 6.97 5.14
N PRO A 120 0.33 8.10 4.79
CA PRO A 120 0.11 8.70 3.47
C PRO A 120 0.60 7.83 2.31
N CYS A 121 1.69 7.06 2.46
CA CYS A 121 2.20 6.24 1.35
C CYS A 121 1.22 5.15 0.92
N VAL A 122 0.56 4.47 1.88
CA VAL A 122 -0.45 3.44 1.58
C VAL A 122 -1.66 4.06 0.87
N HIS A 123 -2.11 5.23 1.32
CA HIS A 123 -3.21 5.95 0.68
C HIS A 123 -2.82 6.48 -0.69
N SER A 124 -1.57 6.92 -0.89
CA SER A 124 -1.02 7.32 -2.20
C SER A 124 -1.07 6.16 -3.20
N VAL A 125 -0.63 4.96 -2.79
CA VAL A 125 -0.65 3.76 -3.64
C VAL A 125 -2.09 3.38 -4.04
N GLN A 126 -3.03 3.37 -3.08
CA GLN A 126 -4.42 3.01 -3.36
C GLN A 126 -5.16 4.07 -4.16
N ALA A 127 -4.96 5.35 -3.87
CA ALA A 127 -5.52 6.44 -4.69
C ALA A 127 -4.99 6.38 -6.13
N ALA A 128 -3.70 6.07 -6.32
CA ALA A 128 -3.12 5.87 -7.64
C ALA A 128 -3.79 4.69 -8.37
N LYS A 129 -3.99 3.56 -7.68
CA LYS A 129 -4.70 2.38 -8.20
C LYS A 129 -6.12 2.73 -8.65
N LEU A 130 -6.85 3.47 -7.82
CA LEU A 130 -8.22 3.96 -8.09
C LEU A 130 -8.31 5.05 -9.17
N GLY A 131 -7.18 5.56 -9.69
CA GLY A 131 -7.20 6.64 -10.69
C GLY A 131 -7.41 8.04 -10.15
N ARG A 132 -7.35 8.18 -8.83
CA ARG A 132 -7.49 9.46 -8.10
C ARG A 132 -6.13 10.15 -8.03
N MET A 133 -5.56 10.47 -9.19
CA MET A 133 -4.15 10.91 -9.31
C MET A 133 -3.84 12.21 -8.57
N ASP A 134 -4.80 13.14 -8.49
CA ASP A 134 -4.63 14.37 -7.71
C ASP A 134 -4.52 14.08 -6.21
N GLN A 135 -5.37 13.18 -5.69
CA GLN A 135 -5.34 12.73 -4.30
C GLN A 135 -4.07 11.91 -4.00
N ALA A 136 -3.68 11.01 -4.92
CA ALA A 136 -2.45 10.22 -4.81
C ALA A 136 -1.20 11.11 -4.74
N TYR A 137 -1.18 12.19 -5.53
CA TYR A 137 -0.10 13.17 -5.52
C TYR A 137 -0.05 13.98 -4.22
N GLU A 138 -1.20 14.38 -3.66
CA GLU A 138 -1.24 15.04 -2.36
C GLU A 138 -0.67 14.14 -1.25
N PHE A 139 -1.07 12.87 -1.20
CA PHE A 139 -0.50 11.92 -0.25
C PHE A 139 1.00 11.68 -0.46
N TYR A 140 1.44 11.64 -1.73
CA TYR A 140 2.86 11.54 -2.06
C TYR A 140 3.65 12.74 -1.50
N LEU A 141 3.13 13.96 -1.61
CA LEU A 141 3.79 15.14 -1.06
C LEU A 141 3.90 15.06 0.46
N ARG A 142 2.86 14.60 1.15
CA ARG A 142 2.89 14.41 2.61
C ARG A 142 3.97 13.42 3.05
N THR A 143 4.18 12.31 2.34
CA THR A 143 5.24 11.34 2.69
C THR A 143 6.64 11.81 2.28
N SER A 144 6.79 12.39 1.09
CA SER A 144 8.08 12.79 0.52
C SER A 144 8.69 14.05 1.12
N ARG A 145 7.85 14.89 1.72
CA ARG A 145 8.27 16.15 2.34
C ARG A 145 8.08 16.17 3.86
N LEU A 146 7.71 15.04 4.48
CA LEU A 146 7.37 14.96 5.90
C LEU A 146 8.44 15.63 6.78
N ASP A 147 9.69 15.18 6.66
CA ASP A 147 10.81 15.71 7.46
C ASP A 147 11.32 17.07 6.96
N LEU A 148 11.19 17.35 5.66
CA LEU A 148 11.69 18.59 5.06
C LEU A 148 10.85 19.82 5.44
N ASP A 149 9.53 19.63 5.54
CA ASP A 149 8.58 20.67 5.89
C ASP A 149 8.12 20.57 7.36
N ASP A 150 8.65 19.61 8.12
CA ASP A 150 8.28 19.30 9.51
C ASP A 150 6.76 19.19 9.71
N TYR A 151 6.09 18.43 8.83
CA TYR A 151 4.62 18.33 8.77
C TYR A 151 3.97 17.92 10.08
N ASN A 152 4.65 17.06 10.86
CA ASN A 152 4.16 16.57 12.14
C ASN A 152 4.68 17.38 13.35
N HIS A 153 5.58 18.34 13.13
CA HIS A 153 6.26 19.09 14.20
C HIS A 153 7.09 18.22 15.16
N GLU A 154 7.68 17.16 14.63
CA GLU A 154 8.34 16.08 15.38
C GLU A 154 9.78 15.80 14.88
N VAL A 155 10.28 16.50 13.85
CA VAL A 155 11.62 16.24 13.27
C VAL A 155 12.76 16.39 14.29
N HIS A 156 12.56 17.19 15.33
CA HIS A 156 13.53 17.34 16.42
C HIS A 156 13.75 16.04 17.22
N GLU A 157 12.82 15.08 17.15
CA GLU A 157 12.94 13.74 17.76
C GLU A 157 13.68 12.74 16.86
N GLY A 158 13.83 13.04 15.57
CA GLY A 158 14.54 12.22 14.60
C GLY A 158 13.88 12.18 13.22
N LEU A 159 14.55 11.48 12.29
CA LEU A 159 14.05 11.29 10.94
C LEU A 159 13.02 10.15 10.87
N HIS A 160 11.98 10.34 10.07
CA HIS A 160 10.93 9.33 9.88
C HIS A 160 11.32 8.33 8.80
N ILE A 161 12.21 7.39 9.17
CA ILE A 161 12.79 6.38 8.25
C ILE A 161 11.72 5.63 7.44
N THR A 162 10.59 5.27 8.06
CA THR A 162 9.51 4.58 7.34
C THR A 162 8.82 5.47 6.29
N SER A 163 8.73 6.80 6.51
CA SER A 163 8.22 7.73 5.49
C SER A 163 9.13 7.79 4.27
N MET A 164 10.45 7.74 4.49
CA MET A 164 11.43 7.76 3.40
C MET A 164 11.27 6.51 2.53
N ALA A 165 11.06 5.34 3.12
CA ALA A 165 10.71 4.13 2.40
C ALA A 165 9.34 4.26 1.69
N GLY A 166 8.34 4.82 2.37
CA GLY A 166 7.01 5.09 1.82
C GLY A 166 7.01 6.01 0.59
N THR A 167 7.98 6.92 0.51
CA THR A 167 8.18 7.79 -0.65
C THR A 167 8.58 6.99 -1.89
N TRP A 168 9.48 6.01 -1.72
CA TRP A 168 9.85 5.09 -2.81
C TRP A 168 8.66 4.22 -3.21
N MET A 169 7.91 3.69 -2.25
CA MET A 169 6.72 2.87 -2.50
C MET A 169 5.67 3.64 -3.32
N SER A 170 5.42 4.91 -2.97
CA SER A 170 4.45 5.75 -3.69
C SER A 170 4.83 5.94 -5.16
N ILE A 171 6.13 6.00 -5.47
CA ILE A 171 6.62 6.09 -6.86
C ILE A 171 6.53 4.76 -7.57
N VAL A 172 7.03 3.67 -6.97
CA VAL A 172 7.20 2.39 -7.66
C VAL A 172 5.92 1.57 -7.68
N GLU A 173 5.25 1.44 -6.54
CA GLU A 173 4.04 0.65 -6.36
C GLU A 173 2.78 1.48 -6.59
N GLY A 174 2.82 2.79 -6.33
CA GLY A 174 1.72 3.72 -6.61
C GLY A 174 1.71 4.13 -8.07
N PHE A 175 2.53 5.12 -8.44
CA PHE A 175 2.56 5.66 -9.79
C PHE A 175 3.08 4.67 -10.83
N GLY A 176 4.11 3.88 -10.52
CA GLY A 176 4.59 2.82 -11.40
C GLY A 176 3.65 1.62 -11.50
N GLY A 177 2.68 1.50 -10.59
CA GLY A 177 1.75 0.37 -10.54
C GLY A 177 2.43 -0.98 -10.43
N MET A 178 3.66 -1.05 -9.88
CA MET A 178 4.44 -2.28 -9.88
C MET A 178 3.84 -3.33 -8.95
N ARG A 179 3.57 -4.52 -9.46
CA ARG A 179 3.17 -5.71 -8.68
C ARG A 179 3.90 -6.96 -9.15
N ILE A 180 3.83 -8.02 -8.34
CA ILE A 180 4.21 -9.38 -8.78
C ILE A 180 2.93 -10.16 -9.08
N LYS A 181 2.62 -10.37 -10.36
CA LYS A 181 1.48 -11.19 -10.79
C LYS A 181 2.01 -12.50 -11.37
N LYS A 182 1.54 -13.65 -10.86
CA LYS A 182 1.93 -14.99 -11.34
C LYS A 182 3.45 -15.22 -11.44
N GLY A 183 4.20 -14.64 -10.50
CA GLY A 183 5.67 -14.76 -10.46
C GLY A 183 6.45 -13.93 -11.48
N ALA A 184 5.79 -12.97 -12.15
CA ALA A 184 6.41 -11.99 -13.05
C ALA A 184 6.13 -10.55 -12.58
N LEU A 185 6.97 -9.60 -13.01
CA LEU A 185 6.72 -8.17 -12.80
C LEU A 185 5.53 -7.71 -13.65
N ALA A 186 4.61 -6.99 -13.05
CA ALA A 186 3.51 -6.31 -13.72
C ALA A 186 3.57 -4.81 -13.41
N PHE A 187 3.20 -3.97 -14.37
CA PHE A 187 3.18 -2.51 -14.24
C PHE A 187 1.87 -1.95 -14.80
N GLU A 188 1.31 -0.98 -14.10
CA GLU A 188 0.17 -0.16 -14.54
C GLU A 188 0.56 1.33 -14.39
N PRO A 189 1.49 1.85 -15.23
CA PRO A 189 2.14 3.13 -14.99
C PRO A 189 1.20 4.33 -15.17
N ARG A 190 1.36 5.32 -14.30
CA ARG A 190 0.61 6.59 -14.29
C ARG A 190 1.56 7.72 -13.92
N ILE A 191 1.33 8.90 -14.48
CA ILE A 191 2.17 10.08 -14.22
C ILE A 191 1.32 11.22 -13.65
N PRO A 192 1.70 11.80 -12.49
CA PRO A 192 1.09 13.04 -12.01
C PRO A 192 1.31 14.19 -13.01
N LYS A 193 0.30 15.07 -13.15
CA LYS A 193 0.37 16.25 -14.05
C LYS A 193 1.52 17.21 -13.73
N GLN A 194 2.04 17.17 -12.50
CA GLN A 194 3.12 18.01 -12.01
C GLN A 194 4.51 17.57 -12.47
N TRP A 195 4.65 16.36 -13.03
CA TRP A 195 5.94 15.81 -13.45
C TRP A 195 6.02 15.73 -14.97
N SER A 196 7.20 16.03 -15.54
CA SER A 196 7.44 15.78 -16.97
C SER A 196 7.74 14.31 -17.25
N ALA A 197 8.47 13.67 -16.33
CA ALA A 197 8.83 12.26 -16.37
C ALA A 197 9.31 11.81 -14.98
N TYR A 198 9.30 10.50 -14.73
CA TYR A 198 10.01 9.88 -13.61
C TYR A 198 10.66 8.56 -14.04
N SER A 199 11.65 8.10 -13.27
CA SER A 199 12.28 6.81 -13.52
C SER A 199 12.71 6.13 -12.23
N PHE A 200 12.67 4.81 -12.23
CA PHE A 200 13.13 3.99 -11.12
C PHE A 200 13.79 2.71 -11.64
N LYS A 201 14.51 2.02 -10.76
CA LYS A 201 15.12 0.72 -11.04
C LYS A 201 14.65 -0.29 -10.00
N VAL A 202 14.42 -1.51 -10.44
CA VAL A 202 14.12 -2.65 -9.57
C VAL A 202 15.01 -3.82 -9.91
N ASN A 203 15.41 -4.57 -8.89
CA ASN A 203 16.09 -5.84 -9.07
C ASN A 203 15.07 -6.96 -8.88
N PHE A 204 14.84 -7.74 -9.93
CA PHE A 204 13.96 -8.90 -9.89
C PHE A 204 14.74 -10.14 -10.31
N ARG A 205 14.93 -11.08 -9.38
CA ARG A 205 15.68 -12.33 -9.59
C ARG A 205 17.06 -12.09 -10.22
N HIS A 206 17.80 -11.12 -9.67
CA HIS A 206 19.13 -10.70 -10.12
C HIS A 206 19.17 -10.00 -11.49
N GLN A 207 18.02 -9.58 -12.03
CA GLN A 207 17.93 -8.79 -13.26
C GLN A 207 17.50 -7.37 -12.90
N ILE A 208 18.27 -6.37 -13.35
CA ILE A 208 17.96 -4.96 -13.07
C ILE A 208 17.12 -4.41 -14.21
N LEU A 209 15.88 -4.03 -13.91
CA LEU A 209 14.98 -3.36 -14.84
C LEU A 209 14.91 -1.87 -14.49
N LYS A 210 15.22 -1.01 -15.46
CA LYS A 210 14.93 0.43 -15.39
C LYS A 210 13.59 0.71 -16.09
N VAL A 211 12.71 1.41 -15.39
CA VAL A 211 11.44 1.90 -15.91
C VAL A 211 11.50 3.42 -15.97
N THR A 212 11.11 4.00 -17.10
CA THR A 212 11.00 5.46 -17.29
C THR A 212 9.63 5.76 -17.84
N VAL A 213 8.90 6.68 -17.21
CA VAL A 213 7.53 7.03 -17.56
C VAL A 213 7.49 8.52 -17.86
N ASP A 214 6.92 8.89 -18.99
CA ASP A 214 6.54 10.26 -19.33
C ASP A 214 5.07 10.31 -19.80
N HIS A 215 4.60 11.48 -20.24
CA HIS A 215 3.20 11.66 -20.69
C HIS A 215 2.88 11.00 -22.04
N LYS A 216 3.88 10.49 -22.77
CA LYS A 216 3.73 9.93 -24.11
C LYS A 216 3.94 8.42 -24.14
N GLU A 217 4.93 7.92 -23.42
CA GLU A 217 5.36 6.52 -23.49
C GLU A 217 5.95 6.02 -22.18
N VAL A 218 5.97 4.69 -22.03
CA VAL A 218 6.69 3.99 -20.97
C VAL A 218 7.86 3.21 -21.56
N LYS A 219 9.05 3.48 -21.05
CA LYS A 219 10.30 2.86 -21.47
C LYS A 219 10.82 1.86 -20.47
N PHE A 220 11.14 0.67 -20.95
CA PHE A 220 11.74 -0.42 -20.20
C PHE A 220 13.14 -0.73 -20.73
N GLN A 221 14.13 -0.77 -19.85
CA GLN A 221 15.51 -1.14 -20.18
C GLN A 221 16.00 -2.22 -19.22
N LEU A 222 16.30 -3.39 -19.76
CA LEU A 222 16.79 -4.55 -19.01
C LEU A 222 18.31 -4.60 -19.04
N ALA A 223 18.94 -4.47 -17.87
CA ALA A 223 20.34 -4.76 -17.65
C ALA A 223 20.47 -6.20 -17.11
N SER A 224 20.46 -7.17 -18.02
CA SER A 224 20.62 -8.61 -17.75
C SER A 224 21.19 -9.33 -18.97
N GLU A 225 21.70 -10.54 -18.78
CA GLU A 225 22.10 -11.45 -19.86
C GLU A 225 20.93 -12.27 -20.40
N LYS A 226 19.82 -12.34 -19.66
CA LYS A 226 18.65 -13.16 -19.99
C LYS A 226 17.46 -12.26 -20.29
N GLU A 227 16.52 -12.82 -21.05
CA GLU A 227 15.24 -12.17 -21.30
C GLU A 227 14.39 -12.15 -20.03
N LEU A 228 13.51 -11.14 -19.94
CA LEU A 228 12.55 -11.00 -18.85
C LEU A 228 11.17 -10.74 -19.41
N GLN A 229 10.23 -11.62 -19.08
CA GLN A 229 8.81 -11.39 -19.35
C GLN A 229 8.24 -10.47 -18.26
N ILE A 230 7.56 -9.41 -18.69
CA ILE A 230 6.79 -8.51 -17.83
C ILE A 230 5.36 -8.39 -18.35
N PHE A 231 4.48 -7.80 -17.55
CA PHE A 231 3.15 -7.36 -17.94
C PHE A 231 3.05 -5.84 -17.84
N VAL A 232 2.47 -5.19 -18.84
CA VAL A 232 2.20 -3.74 -18.84
C VAL A 232 0.74 -3.56 -19.20
N ASN A 233 -0.07 -3.03 -18.28
CA ASN A 233 -1.53 -2.97 -18.43
C ASN A 233 -2.13 -4.32 -18.86
N ASP A 234 -1.67 -5.40 -18.22
CA ASP A 234 -2.00 -6.81 -18.48
C ASP A 234 -1.52 -7.39 -19.82
N ASP A 235 -0.94 -6.59 -20.72
CA ASP A 235 -0.30 -7.07 -21.94
C ASP A 235 1.10 -7.63 -21.66
N SER A 236 1.41 -8.80 -22.21
CA SER A 236 2.71 -9.42 -22.01
C SER A 236 3.78 -8.82 -22.93
N VAL A 237 4.89 -8.39 -22.34
CA VAL A 237 6.04 -7.83 -23.05
C VAL A 237 7.30 -8.62 -22.70
N ILE A 238 8.05 -9.03 -23.71
CA ILE A 238 9.36 -9.68 -23.54
C ILE A 238 10.44 -8.62 -23.68
N LEU A 239 11.22 -8.43 -22.61
CA LEU A 239 12.37 -7.56 -22.61
C LEU A 239 13.62 -8.36 -22.95
N HIS A 240 14.37 -7.89 -23.94
CA HIS A 240 15.67 -8.46 -24.31
C HIS A 240 16.80 -7.62 -23.69
N PRO A 241 17.95 -8.24 -23.37
CA PRO A 241 19.17 -7.56 -22.96
C PRO A 241 19.51 -6.34 -23.81
N ASP A 242 19.86 -5.22 -23.17
CA ASP A 242 20.37 -3.98 -23.77
C ASP A 242 19.47 -3.33 -24.84
N LYS A 243 18.22 -3.79 -24.99
CA LYS A 243 17.21 -3.16 -25.84
C LYS A 243 16.28 -2.28 -25.03
N LEU A 244 16.01 -1.09 -25.56
CA LEU A 244 14.96 -0.22 -25.07
C LEU A 244 13.63 -0.67 -25.67
N VAL A 245 12.64 -0.96 -24.83
CA VAL A 245 11.26 -1.23 -25.24
C VAL A 245 10.39 -0.06 -24.82
N SER A 246 9.69 0.56 -25.78
CA SER A 246 8.67 1.59 -25.53
C SER A 246 7.29 0.99 -25.72
N VAL A 247 6.39 1.27 -24.78
CA VAL A 247 4.97 0.92 -24.80
C VAL A 247 4.14 2.20 -24.71
#